data_AF-A0A952BVY7-F1
#
_entry.id   AF-A0A952BVY7-F1
#
_cell.length_a   1.000
_cell.length_b   1.000
_cell.length_c   1.000
_cell.angle_alpha   90.00
_cell.angle_beta   90.00
_cell.angle_gamma   90.00
#
_symmetry.space_group_name_H-M   'P 1'
#
loop_
_entity.id
_entity.type
_entity.pdbx_description
1 polymer ?
#
loop_
_entity_poly.entity_id
_entity_poly.type
_entity_poly.pdbx_seq_one_letter_code
_entity_poly.pdbx_strand_id
1 'polypeptide(L)'
;MTEEKEFIPLNLRPLRELPEIKTEANHGWIAFFLVFLVLFVFFMMISEVYVEKYRQIQEERSEIVRLESEVKILAEENQEIQNNIESLRTDSGQENIARRRLKLIRPDEFIVEWETGQ
;
A
#
# COMPACT_ATOMS: atom_id res chain seq x y z
N MET A 1 7.50 48.84 -90.26
CA MET A 1 8.75 48.41 -89.59
C MET A 1 8.32 47.55 -88.43
N THR A 2 8.29 46.23 -88.64
CA THR A 2 7.70 45.26 -87.73
C THR A 2 8.86 44.51 -87.08
N GLU A 3 9.05 44.70 -85.77
CA GLU A 3 10.06 43.99 -84.99
C GLU A 3 9.75 42.48 -85.00
N GLU A 4 10.63 41.73 -85.66
CA GLU A 4 10.63 40.28 -85.61
C GLU A 4 11.21 39.88 -84.24
N LYS A 5 10.32 39.46 -83.32
CA LYS A 5 10.73 38.94 -82.01
C LYS A 5 11.48 37.64 -82.24
N GLU A 6 12.80 37.66 -82.02
CA GLU A 6 13.63 36.46 -81.99
C GLU A 6 13.06 35.48 -80.94
N PHE A 7 12.43 34.41 -81.43
CA PHE A 7 12.04 33.28 -80.63
C PHE A 7 13.31 32.50 -80.26
N ILE A 8 13.83 32.76 -79.05
CA ILE A 8 14.87 31.93 -78.44
C ILE A 8 14.27 30.53 -78.24
N PRO A 9 14.83 29.45 -78.82
CA PRO A 9 14.29 28.13 -78.59
C PRO A 9 14.45 27.79 -77.11
N LEU A 10 13.34 27.45 -76.47
CA LEU A 10 13.33 26.97 -75.09
C LEU A 10 14.14 25.68 -75.07
N ASN A 11 15.40 25.78 -74.66
CA ASN A 11 16.28 24.64 -74.52
C ASN A 11 15.65 23.74 -73.47
N LEU A 12 15.04 22.63 -73.91
CA LEU A 12 14.47 21.60 -73.05
C LEU A 12 15.62 20.98 -72.28
N ARG A 13 15.95 21.58 -71.12
CA ARG A 13 16.84 20.98 -70.15
C ARG A 13 16.30 19.56 -69.91
N PRO A 14 17.11 18.50 -70.06
CA PRO A 14 16.63 17.16 -69.80
C PRO A 14 16.03 17.15 -68.39
N LEU A 15 14.80 16.65 -68.27
CA LEU A 15 14.14 16.46 -66.98
C LEU A 15 15.13 15.71 -66.11
N ARG A 16 15.71 16.42 -65.13
CA ARG A 16 16.61 15.83 -64.16
C ARG A 16 15.80 14.72 -63.52
N GLU A 17 16.19 13.48 -63.77
CA GLU A 17 15.56 12.32 -63.17
C GLU A 17 15.46 12.59 -61.66
N LEU A 18 14.23 12.73 -61.17
CA LEU A 18 14.00 12.92 -59.76
C LEU A 18 14.60 11.67 -59.09
N PRO A 19 15.44 11.82 -58.06
CA PRO A 19 15.97 10.65 -57.38
C PRO A 19 14.77 9.81 -56.93
N GLU A 20 14.72 8.56 -57.38
CA GLU A 20 13.76 7.60 -56.86
C GLU A 20 13.94 7.58 -55.35
N ILE A 21 12.94 8.06 -54.61
CA ILE A 21 12.96 8.03 -53.15
C ILE A 21 12.80 6.57 -52.77
N LYS A 22 13.92 5.84 -52.75
CA LYS A 22 14.02 4.51 -52.19
C LYS A 22 13.80 4.67 -50.68
N THR A 23 12.54 4.63 -50.27
CA THR A 23 12.19 4.44 -48.86
C THR A 23 12.57 3.03 -48.49
N GLU A 24 13.87 2.79 -48.25
CA GLU A 24 14.33 1.60 -47.55
C GLU A 24 13.92 1.78 -46.09
N ALA A 25 12.63 1.60 -45.84
CA ALA A 25 12.12 1.47 -44.49
C ALA A 25 12.85 0.27 -43.87
N ASN A 26 13.67 0.53 -42.87
CA ASN A 26 14.31 -0.51 -42.07
C ASN A 26 13.23 -1.18 -41.21
N HIS A 27 12.45 -2.08 -41.82
CA HIS A 27 11.35 -2.82 -41.20
C HIS A 27 11.80 -3.61 -39.96
N GLY A 28 13.09 -3.91 -39.83
CA GLY A 28 13.67 -4.56 -38.66
C GLY A 28 13.57 -3.71 -37.38
N TRP A 29 13.69 -2.38 -37.47
CA TRP A 29 13.58 -1.54 -36.27
C TRP A 29 12.12 -1.42 -35.80
N ILE A 30 11.17 -1.36 -36.74
CA ILE A 30 9.75 -1.34 -36.43
C ILE A 30 9.33 -2.65 -35.75
N ALA A 31 9.79 -3.80 -36.26
CA ALA A 31 9.55 -5.09 -35.65
C ALA A 31 10.15 -5.17 -34.24
N PHE A 32 11.39 -4.71 -34.05
CA PHE A 32 12.03 -4.65 -32.73
C PHE A 32 11.24 -3.78 -31.75
N PHE A 33 10.78 -2.61 -32.19
CA PHE A 33 10.00 -1.70 -31.36
C PHE A 33 8.65 -2.30 -30.97
N LEU A 34 7.97 -3.00 -31.89
CA LEU A 34 6.73 -3.71 -31.59
C LEU A 34 6.93 -4.82 -30.56
N VAL A 35 7.99 -5.63 -30.70
CA VAL A 35 8.32 -6.68 -29.72
C VAL A 35 8.63 -6.08 -28.35
N PHE A 36 9.42 -5.01 -28.32
CA PHE A 36 9.72 -4.29 -27.08
C PHE A 36 8.46 -3.74 -26.42
N LEU A 37 7.56 -3.14 -27.19
CA LEU A 37 6.30 -2.59 -26.67
C LEU A 37 5.41 -3.69 -26.06
N VAL A 38 5.30 -4.85 -26.71
CA VAL A 38 4.55 -6.00 -26.18
C VAL A 38 5.15 -6.48 -24.86
N LEU A 39 6.48 -6.62 -24.79
CA LEU A 39 7.16 -7.01 -23.55
C LEU A 39 7.01 -5.98 -22.44
N PHE A 40 7.04 -4.69 -22.78
CA PHE A 40 6.85 -3.61 -21.82
C PHE A 40 5.45 -3.64 -21.20
N VAL A 41 4.41 -3.79 -22.03
CA VAL A 41 3.03 -3.91 -21.56
C VAL A 41 2.85 -5.16 -20.70
N PHE A 42 3.45 -6.28 -21.12
CA PHE A 42 3.41 -7.53 -20.36
C PHE A 42 4.08 -7.39 -18.99
N PHE A 43 5.24 -6.73 -18.92
CA PHE A 43 5.93 -6.46 -17.67
C PHE A 43 5.11 -5.55 -16.75
N MET A 44 4.47 -4.53 -17.32
CA MET A 44 3.63 -3.62 -16.54
C MET A 44 2.42 -4.34 -15.93
N MET A 45 1.74 -5.20 -16.69
CA MET A 45 0.65 -6.05 -16.21
C MET A 45 1.09 -6.94 -15.04
N ILE A 46 2.26 -7.57 -15.14
CA ILE A 46 2.79 -8.40 -14.05
C ILE A 46 3.10 -7.54 -12.83
N SER A 47 3.72 -6.37 -13.03
CA SER A 47 4.09 -5.48 -11.93
C SER A 47 2.88 -5.03 -11.11
N GLU A 48 1.74 -4.72 -11.75
CA GLU A 48 0.53 -4.31 -11.02
C GLU A 48 0.03 -5.41 -10.08
N VAL A 49 -0.02 -6.65 -10.58
CA VAL A 49 -0.43 -7.83 -9.78
C VAL A 49 0.52 -8.04 -8.59
N TYR A 50 1.82 -7.88 -8.80
CA TYR A 50 2.81 -8.03 -7.73
C TYR A 50 2.72 -6.92 -6.68
N VAL A 51 2.49 -5.68 -7.08
CA VAL A 51 2.34 -4.54 -6.17
C VAL A 51 1.11 -4.72 -5.29
N GLU A 52 -0.01 -5.15 -5.87
CA GLU A 52 -1.24 -5.38 -5.11
C GLU A 52 -1.06 -6.51 -4.08
N LYS A 53 -0.42 -7.61 -4.48
CA LYS A 53 -0.13 -8.73 -3.57
C LYS A 53 0.83 -8.35 -2.46
N TYR A 54 1.84 -7.54 -2.76
CA TYR A 54 2.76 -7.04 -1.75
C TYR A 54 2.05 -6.17 -0.71
N ARG A 55 1.11 -5.32 -1.15
CA ARG A 55 0.32 -4.47 -0.23
C ARG A 55 -0.58 -5.31 0.68
N GLN A 56 -1.28 -6.30 0.11
CA GLN A 56 -2.12 -7.24 0.88
C GLN A 56 -1.32 -7.95 1.97
N ILE A 57 -0.12 -8.46 1.63
CA ILE A 57 0.74 -9.15 2.60
C ILE A 57 1.19 -8.21 3.73
N GLN A 58 1.47 -6.95 3.44
CA GLN A 58 1.87 -5.99 4.47
C GLN A 58 0.71 -5.59 5.39
N GLU A 59 -0.49 -5.42 4.82
CA GLU A 59 -1.71 -5.18 5.59
C GLU A 59 -1.99 -6.35 6.54
N GLU A 60 -1.98 -7.59 6.03
CA GLU A 60 -2.19 -8.80 6.84
C GLU A 60 -1.12 -8.95 7.94
N ARG A 61 0.15 -8.67 7.63
CA ARG A 61 1.22 -8.69 8.65
C ARG A 61 0.99 -7.67 9.75
N SER A 62 0.52 -6.47 9.40
CA SER A 62 0.22 -5.44 10.39
C SER A 62 -0.94 -5.85 11.30
N GLU A 63 -1.94 -6.54 10.73
CA GLU A 63 -3.08 -7.04 11.49
C GLU A 63 -2.70 -8.17 12.44
N ILE A 64 -1.82 -9.09 12.01
CA ILE A 64 -1.25 -10.14 12.89
C ILE A 64 -0.55 -9.51 14.09
N VAL A 65 0.33 -8.53 13.86
CA VAL A 65 1.06 -7.84 14.96
C VAL A 65 0.09 -7.14 15.91
N ARG A 66 -0.96 -6.50 15.40
CA ARG A 66 -1.99 -5.87 16.23
C ARG A 66 -2.71 -6.92 17.09
N LEU A 67 -3.18 -8.00 16.48
CA LEU A 67 -3.89 -9.08 17.17
C LEU A 67 -3.02 -9.75 18.24
N GLU A 68 -1.74 -10.01 17.96
CA GLU A 68 -0.80 -10.54 18.95
C GLU A 68 -0.62 -9.58 20.15
N SER A 69 -0.54 -8.27 19.89
CA SER A 69 -0.44 -7.28 20.96
C SER A 69 -1.70 -7.24 21.83
N GLU A 70 -2.88 -7.35 21.23
CA GLU A 70 -4.16 -7.36 21.93
C GLU A 70 -4.31 -8.62 22.78
N VAL A 71 -4.00 -9.80 22.23
CA VAL A 71 -3.98 -11.06 22.97
C VAL A 71 -3.05 -10.98 24.19
N LYS A 72 -1.87 -10.36 24.02
CA LYS A 72 -0.91 -10.20 25.12
C LYS A 72 -1.47 -9.30 26.22
N ILE A 73 -2.05 -8.15 25.88
CA ILE A 73 -2.65 -7.23 26.85
C ILE A 73 -3.80 -7.94 27.59
N LEU A 74 -4.71 -8.59 26.87
CA LEU A 74 -5.81 -9.32 27.49
C LEU A 74 -5.33 -10.45 28.40
N ALA A 75 -4.23 -11.14 28.04
CA ALA A 75 -3.65 -12.18 28.88
C ALA A 75 -3.07 -11.60 30.19
N GLU A 76 -2.39 -10.45 30.11
CA GLU A 76 -1.87 -9.73 31.28
C GLU A 76 -3.01 -9.22 32.18
N GLU A 77 -4.05 -8.61 31.61
CA GLU A 77 -5.24 -8.15 32.36
C GLU A 77 -5.96 -9.32 33.04
N ASN A 78 -6.14 -10.45 32.34
CA ASN A 78 -6.78 -11.62 32.91
C ASN A 78 -5.94 -12.19 34.06
N GLN A 79 -4.62 -12.24 33.91
CA GLN A 79 -3.73 -12.66 34.98
C GLN A 79 -3.82 -11.72 36.19
N GLU A 80 -3.87 -10.40 35.98
CA GLU A 80 -4.04 -9.42 37.06
C GLU A 80 -5.38 -9.61 37.79
N ILE A 81 -6.48 -9.79 37.05
CA ILE A 81 -7.80 -10.03 37.61
C ILE A 81 -7.81 -11.34 38.42
N GLN A 82 -7.18 -12.41 37.92
CA GLN A 82 -7.07 -13.67 38.65
C GLN A 82 -6.30 -13.51 39.95
N ASN A 83 -5.17 -12.80 39.93
CA ASN A 83 -4.40 -12.49 41.14
C ASN A 83 -5.22 -11.66 42.13
N ASN A 84 -5.99 -10.69 41.65
CA ASN A 84 -6.90 -9.90 42.47
C ASN A 84 -7.99 -10.79 43.11
N ILE A 85 -8.62 -11.68 42.34
CA ILE A 85 -9.60 -12.65 42.87
C ILE A 85 -8.96 -13.54 43.94
N GLU A 86 -7.76 -14.05 43.70
CA GLU A 86 -7.06 -14.92 44.63
C GLU A 86 -6.70 -14.19 45.93
N SER A 87 -6.20 -12.95 45.85
CA SER A 87 -5.94 -12.12 47.02
C SER A 87 -7.20 -11.82 47.83
N LEU A 88 -8.33 -11.57 47.17
CA LEU A 88 -9.63 -11.33 47.81
C LEU A 88 -10.22 -12.60 48.44
N ARG A 89 -9.82 -13.79 47.97
CA ARG A 89 -10.24 -15.09 48.52
C ARG A 89 -9.50 -15.48 49.81
N THR A 90 -8.36 -14.87 50.10
CA THR A 90 -7.62 -15.10 51.35
C THR A 90 -8.44 -14.67 52.57
N ASP A 91 -8.12 -15.21 53.75
CA ASP A 91 -8.82 -14.89 55.00
C ASP A 91 -8.82 -13.38 55.31
N SER A 92 -7.69 -12.70 55.02
CA SER A 92 -7.59 -11.23 55.15
C SER A 92 -8.47 -10.49 54.13
N GLY A 93 -8.56 -10.99 52.90
CA GLY A 93 -9.45 -10.47 51.87
C GLY A 93 -10.94 -10.60 52.25
N GLN A 94 -11.33 -11.78 52.75
CA GLN A 94 -12.69 -12.04 53.21
C GLN A 94 -13.05 -11.20 54.44
N GLU A 95 -12.12 -11.04 55.38
CA GLU A 95 -12.30 -10.16 56.54
C GLU A 95 -12.52 -8.70 56.11
N ASN A 96 -11.73 -8.20 55.15
CA ASN A 96 -11.90 -6.85 54.63
C ASN A 96 -13.24 -6.65 53.91
N ILE A 97 -13.72 -7.66 53.17
CA ILE A 97 -15.06 -7.65 52.55
C ILE A 97 -16.15 -7.66 53.61
N ALA A 98 -16.02 -8.50 54.64
CA ALA A 98 -16.96 -8.58 55.76
C ALA A 98 -17.01 -7.26 56.55
N ARG A 99 -15.86 -6.66 56.86
CA ARG A 99 -15.76 -5.35 57.53
C ARG A 99 -16.40 -4.24 56.71
N ARG A 100 -16.19 -4.20 55.39
CA ARG A 100 -16.87 -3.25 54.49
C ARG A 100 -18.40 -3.43 54.52
N ARG A 101 -18.89 -4.68 54.39
CA ARG A 101 -20.34 -4.97 54.44
C ARG A 101 -20.97 -4.63 55.79
N LEU A 102 -20.24 -4.81 56.89
CA LEU A 102 -20.71 -4.53 58.24
C LEU A 102 -20.45 -3.07 58.69
N LYS A 103 -19.87 -2.22 57.83
CA LYS A 103 -19.45 -0.84 58.15
C LYS A 103 -18.50 -0.74 59.36
N LEU A 104 -17.70 -1.77 59.59
CA LEU A 104 -16.71 -1.86 60.67
C LEU A 104 -15.33 -1.40 60.19
N ILE A 105 -15.27 -0.20 59.59
CA ILE A 105 -14.04 0.37 59.04
C ILE A 105 -13.28 1.04 60.20
N ARG A 106 -11.97 0.81 60.28
CA ARG A 106 -11.12 1.49 61.27
C ARG A 106 -10.97 2.98 60.88
N PRO A 107 -10.94 3.91 61.85
CA PRO A 107 -10.94 5.35 61.57
C PRO A 107 -9.72 5.84 60.76
N ASP A 108 -8.67 5.05 60.70
CA ASP A 108 -7.39 5.29 60.00
C ASP A 108 -7.30 4.64 58.61
N GLU A 109 -8.35 3.98 58.12
CA GLU A 109 -8.34 3.18 56.88
C GLU A 109 -9.09 3.88 55.73
N PHE A 110 -8.40 4.16 54.61
CA PHE A 110 -8.99 4.77 53.41
C PHE A 110 -9.42 3.69 52.40
N ILE A 111 -10.70 3.70 52.02
CA ILE A 111 -11.22 2.80 50.97
C ILE A 111 -11.09 3.50 49.62
N VAL A 112 -10.33 2.89 48.70
CA VAL A 112 -10.29 3.30 47.30
C VAL A 112 -11.34 2.47 46.56
N GLU A 113 -12.36 3.13 46.01
CA GLU A 113 -13.40 2.54 45.19
C GLU A 113 -13.11 2.95 43.74
N TRP A 114 -12.73 2.00 42.88
CA TRP A 114 -12.49 2.27 41.47
C TRP A 114 -13.82 2.20 40.71
N GLU A 115 -14.23 3.32 40.11
CA GLU A 115 -15.34 3.34 39.15
C GLU A 115 -14.92 2.55 37.91
N THR A 116 -15.59 1.42 37.65
CA THR A 116 -15.53 0.76 36.34
C THR A 116 -16.26 1.66 35.35
N GLY A 117 -15.50 2.36 34.50
CA GLY A 117 -16.01 3.17 33.40
C GLY A 117 -16.94 2.37 32.47
N GLN A 118 -18.00 3.05 32.03
CA GLN A 118 -19.10 2.57 31.18
C GLN A 118 -18.67 1.97 29.85
#